data_AF-A0A0T5Z5J0-F1
#
_entry.id   AF-A0A0T5Z5J0-F1
#
_cell.length_a   1.000
_cell.length_b   1.000
_cell.length_c   1.000
_cell.angle_alpha   90.00
_cell.angle_beta   90.00
_cell.angle_gamma   90.00
#
_symmetry.space_group_name_H-M   'P 1'
#
loop_
_entity.id
_entity.type
_entity.pdbx_description
1 polymer ?
#
loop_
_entity_poly.entity_id
_entity_poly.type
_entity_poly.pdbx_seq_one_letter_code
_entity_poly.pdbx_strand_id
1 'polypeptide(L)' 'MAGASLIDDLQWFMTDAGLVEIRIEPKDSSRAFIKDWAPGRGVEEYVVSASIKAIKP' A
#
# COMPACT_ATOMS: atom_id res chain seq x y z
N MET A 1 -12.56 -8.97 -5.72
CA MET A 1 -11.61 -7.84 -5.61
C MET A 1 -11.15 -7.77 -4.17
N ALA A 2 -9.85 -7.95 -3.91
CA ALA A 2 -9.29 -7.62 -2.61
C ALA A 2 -9.25 -6.08 -2.48
N GLY A 3 -9.48 -5.55 -1.28
CA GLY A 3 -9.52 -4.10 -1.03
C GLY A 3 -8.14 -3.42 -1.02
N ALA A 4 -7.06 -4.20 -1.05
CA ALA A 4 -5.68 -3.72 -1.06
C ALA A 4 -4.91 -4.40 -2.20
N SER A 5 -4.14 -3.59 -2.94
CA SER A 5 -3.21 -4.09 -3.96
C SER A 5 -1.87 -4.47 -3.35
N LEU A 6 -1.19 -5.44 -3.95
CA LEU A 6 0.21 -5.70 -3.63
C LEU A 6 1.07 -4.51 -4.06
N ILE A 7 2.19 -4.30 -3.37
CA ILE A 7 3.13 -3.22 -3.70
C ILE A 7 3.67 -3.40 -5.13
N ASP A 8 3.98 -4.63 -5.52
CA ASP A 8 4.52 -4.93 -6.86
C ASP A 8 3.51 -4.61 -7.97
N ASP A 9 2.24 -4.99 -7.77
CA ASP A 9 1.16 -4.65 -8.70
C ASP A 9 1.00 -3.14 -8.82
N LEU A 10 1.04 -2.43 -7.68
CA LEU A 10 0.94 -0.99 -7.65
C LEU A 10 2.11 -0.30 -8.35
N GLN A 11 3.34 -0.79 -8.18
CA GLN A 11 4.50 -0.29 -8.92
C GLN A 11 4.31 -0.48 -10.42
N TRP A 12 3.85 -1.67 -10.83
CA TRP A 12 3.59 -1.96 -12.24
C TRP A 12 2.55 -1.02 -12.84
N PHE A 13 1.41 -0.80 -12.19
CA PHE A 13 0.38 0.14 -12.65
C PHE A 13 0.92 1.57 -12.77
N MET A 14 1.75 2.02 -11.82
CA MET A 14 2.31 3.37 -11.83
C MET A 14 3.33 3.54 -12.96
N THR A 15 4.19 2.54 -13.19
CA THR A 15 5.14 2.54 -14.30
C THR A 15 4.43 2.51 -15.65
N ASP A 16 3.40 1.66 -15.81
CA ASP A 16 2.58 1.59 -17.02
C ASP A 16 1.86 2.93 -17.32
N ALA A 17 1.44 3.64 -16.26
CA ALA A 17 0.88 4.99 -16.36
C ALA A 17 1.92 6.08 -16.71
N GLY A 18 3.21 5.73 -16.89
CA GLY A 18 4.28 6.65 -17.24
C GLY A 18 4.82 7.49 -16.07
N LEU A 19 4.52 7.08 -14.83
CA LEU A 19 5.12 7.71 -13.65
C LEU A 19 6.56 7.22 -13.46
N VAL A 20 7.42 8.13 -13.00
CA VAL A 20 8.83 7.88 -12.71
C VAL A 20 9.14 8.19 -11.24
N GLU A 21 10.31 7.75 -10.76
CA GLU A 21 10.74 7.95 -9.36
C GLU A 21 9.72 7.46 -8.32
N ILE A 22 9.13 6.28 -8.58
CA ILE A 22 8.11 5.69 -7.72
C ILE A 22 8.73 5.22 -6.38
N ARG A 23 8.21 5.74 -5.28
CA ARG A 23 8.56 5.35 -3.90
C ARG A 23 7.30 5.00 -3.12
N ILE A 24 7.25 3.79 -2.61
CA ILE A 24 6.17 3.29 -1.75
C ILE A 24 6.80 2.92 -0.41
N GLU A 25 6.46 3.67 0.63
CA GLU A 25 7.01 3.52 1.99
C GLU A 25 5.90 3.03 2.92
N PRO A 26 5.89 1.74 3.31
CA PRO A 26 4.97 1.21 4.30
C PRO A 26 5.08 1.98 5.63
N LYS A 27 3.93 2.29 6.23
CA LYS A 27 3.85 2.89 7.55
C LYS A 27 3.67 1.79 8.57
N ASP A 28 4.78 1.33 9.16
CA ASP A 28 4.76 0.26 10.17
C ASP A 28 3.86 0.59 11.39
N SER A 29 3.71 1.87 11.72
CA SER A 29 2.81 2.35 12.77
C SER A 29 1.31 2.19 12.46
N SER A 30 0.93 1.80 11.24
CA SER A 30 -0.48 1.64 10.86
C SER A 30 -1.14 0.37 11.40
N ARG A 31 -0.37 -0.62 11.89
CA ARG A 31 -0.93 -1.86 12.45
C ARG A 31 -1.88 -1.59 13.63
N ALA A 32 -1.57 -0.61 14.47
CA ALA A 32 -2.42 -0.23 15.59
C ALA A 32 -3.76 0.38 15.13
N PHE A 33 -3.80 1.00 13.95
CA PHE A 33 -4.99 1.61 13.38
C PHE A 33 -5.85 0.62 12.55
N ILE A 34 -5.21 -0.38 11.94
CA ILE A 34 -5.89 -1.36 11.05
C ILE A 34 -6.54 -2.51 11.84
N LYS A 35 -6.12 -2.75 13.09
CA LYS A 35 -6.71 -3.78 13.98
C LYS A 35 -8.22 -3.67 14.14
N ASP A 36 -8.77 -2.46 14.10
CA ASP A 36 -10.21 -2.22 14.31
C ASP A 36 -11.06 -2.48 13.06
N TRP A 37 -10.44 -2.66 11.88
CA TRP A 37 -11.18 -2.88 10.63
C TRP A 37 -11.76 -4.29 10.52
N ALA A 38 -11.13 -5.27 11.17
CA ALA A 38 -11.63 -6.64 11.24
C ALA A 38 -11.08 -7.35 12.49
N PRO A 39 -11.68 -7.08 13.67
CA PRO A 39 -11.22 -7.64 14.94
C PRO A 39 -11.11 -9.16 14.91
N GLY A 40 -10.00 -9.71 15.40
CA GLY A 40 -9.76 -11.16 15.50
C GLY A 40 -9.45 -11.87 14.19
N ARG A 41 -9.27 -11.14 13.07
CA ARG A 41 -8.89 -11.73 11.77
C ARG A 41 -7.42 -11.55 11.38
N GLY A 42 -6.63 -10.82 12.18
CA GLY A 42 -5.20 -10.62 11.92
C GLY A 42 -4.91 -9.82 10.65
N VAL A 43 -5.87 -9.00 10.18
CA VAL A 43 -5.73 -8.22 8.93
C VAL A 43 -4.59 -7.21 9.03
N GLU A 44 -4.27 -6.75 10.23
CA GLU A 44 -3.12 -5.92 10.53
C GLU A 44 -1.77 -6.57 10.20
N GLU A 45 -1.72 -7.90 10.02
CA GLU A 45 -0.50 -8.62 9.66
C GLU A 45 -0.24 -8.63 8.15
N TYR A 46 -1.28 -8.39 7.35
CA TYR A 46 -1.25 -8.51 5.88
C TYR A 46 -1.52 -7.19 5.15
N VAL A 47 -2.08 -6.19 5.84
CA VAL A 47 -2.44 -4.89 5.27
C VAL A 47 -1.73 -3.78 6.03
N VAL A 48 -1.08 -2.89 5.29
CA VAL A 48 -0.36 -1.74 5.82
C VAL A 48 -0.73 -0.50 5.00
N SER A 49 -0.85 0.65 5.65
CA SER A 49 -0.94 1.92 4.94
C SER A 49 0.44 2.32 4.44
N ALA A 50 0.57 2.87 3.24
CA ALA A 50 1.85 3.34 2.71
C ALA A 50 1.77 4.83 2.30
N SER A 51 2.90 5.52 2.40
CA SER A 51 3.12 6.79 1.69
C SER A 51 3.59 6.48 0.27
N ILE A 52 2.93 7.03 -0.74
CA ILE A 52 3.28 6.81 -2.14
C ILE A 52 3.68 8.14 -2.77
N LYS A 53 4.84 8.19 -3.44
CA LYS A 53 5.35 9.35 -4.17
C LYS A 53 5.80 8.91 -5.54
N ALA A 54 5.52 9.71 -6.55
CA ALA A 54 6.04 9.55 -7.92
C ALA A 54 5.97 10.88 -8.65
N ILE A 55 6.70 10.98 -9.77
CA ILE A 55 6.76 12.16 -10.62
C ILE A 55 6.12 11.81 -11.97
N LYS A 56 5.32 12.75 -12.49
CA LYS A 56 4.87 12.70 -13.88
C LYS A 56 5.81 13.60 -14.71
N PRO A 57 6.48 13.06 -15.74
CA PRO A 57 7.33 13.84 -16.65
C PRO A 57 6.58 14.94 -17.40
#